data_AF-A0A067BXK0-F1
#
_entry.id   AF-A0A067BXK0-F1
#
_cell.length_a   1.000
_cell.length_b   1.000
_cell.length_c   1.000
_cell.angle_alpha   90.00
_cell.angle_beta   90.00
_cell.angle_gamma   90.00
#
_symmetry.space_group_name_H-M   'P 1'
#
loop_
_entity.id
_entity.type
_entity.pdbx_description
1 polymer ?
#
loop_
_entity_poly.entity_id
_entity_poly.type
_entity_poly.pdbx_seq_one_letter_code
_entity_poly.pdbx_strand_id
1 'polypeptide(L)'
;MNARIRGFCYKHGGKDNRRRCAVDGCTRNAAYDHKCIAHGGGRRCTTEGCSAHVRKQGLCGRHYRQTMGDVDAKTVLLSPCSATSSASFLDALFQDLIEDEAKEASSVKTEPVSPQQYAWPAVLWTDEWLKAGDC
;
A
#
# COMPACT_ATOMS: atom_id res chain seq x y z
N MET A 1 -25.60 -19.87 -3.31
CA MET A 1 -25.82 -18.40 -3.14
C MET A 1 -25.35 -17.94 -1.76
N ASN A 2 -24.40 -17.01 -1.70
CA ASN A 2 -23.87 -16.50 -0.43
C ASN A 2 -24.80 -15.43 0.17
N ALA A 3 -25.79 -15.88 0.95
CA ALA A 3 -26.63 -15.02 1.77
C ALA A 3 -25.84 -14.58 3.02
N ARG A 4 -25.77 -13.26 3.26
CA ARG A 4 -25.06 -12.71 4.44
C ARG A 4 -25.98 -12.56 5.64
N ILE A 5 -27.23 -12.15 5.43
CA ILE A 5 -28.21 -11.88 6.50
C ILE A 5 -29.60 -12.28 6.01
N ARG A 6 -30.31 -13.10 6.80
CA ARG A 6 -31.72 -13.48 6.59
C ARG A 6 -32.05 -13.94 5.16
N GLY A 7 -31.16 -14.72 4.55
CA GLY A 7 -31.36 -15.27 3.19
C GLY A 7 -31.09 -14.29 2.05
N PHE A 8 -30.71 -13.04 2.32
CA PHE A 8 -30.39 -12.07 1.27
C PHE A 8 -28.87 -11.92 1.06
N CYS A 9 -28.46 -11.84 -0.20
CA CYS A 9 -27.07 -11.53 -0.56
C CYS A 9 -26.82 -10.01 -0.53
N TYR A 10 -25.57 -9.55 -0.66
CA TYR A 10 -25.27 -8.11 -0.58
C TYR A 10 -25.91 -7.29 -1.72
N LYS A 11 -26.10 -7.90 -2.90
CA LYS A 11 -26.77 -7.28 -4.06
C LYS A 11 -28.29 -7.23 -3.86
N HIS A 12 -28.87 -8.29 -3.30
CA HIS A 12 -30.30 -8.49 -3.15
C HIS A 12 -30.81 -8.28 -1.71
N GLY A 13 -29.97 -7.72 -0.84
CA GLY A 13 -30.27 -7.38 0.55
C GLY A 13 -31.55 -6.58 0.64
N GLY A 14 -32.57 -7.08 1.35
CA GLY A 14 -33.85 -6.40 1.54
C GLY A 14 -33.65 -4.90 1.76
N LYS A 15 -34.17 -4.09 0.83
CA LYS A 15 -33.98 -2.63 0.74
C LYS A 15 -34.45 -1.91 2.02
N ASP A 16 -35.33 -2.56 2.74
CA ASP A 16 -35.99 -2.25 4.00
C ASP A 16 -35.11 -2.49 5.25
N ASN A 17 -34.06 -3.31 5.18
CA ASN A 17 -33.19 -3.60 6.33
C ASN A 17 -32.04 -2.60 6.52
N ARG A 18 -31.96 -1.54 5.71
CA ARG A 18 -30.94 -0.50 5.85
C ARG A 18 -31.48 0.63 6.73
N ARG A 19 -30.87 0.84 7.89
CA ARG A 19 -31.24 1.98 8.74
C ARG A 19 -30.95 3.29 8.03
N ARG A 20 -31.87 4.26 8.13
CA ARG A 20 -31.70 5.63 7.62
C ARG A 20 -30.80 6.43 8.54
N CYS A 21 -30.22 7.49 8.01
CA CYS A 21 -29.51 8.49 8.81
C CYS A 21 -30.47 9.17 9.80
N ALA A 22 -30.06 9.33 11.04
CA ALA A 22 -30.82 9.98 12.12
C ALA A 22 -30.85 11.52 12.01
N VAL A 23 -30.32 12.09 10.92
CA VAL A 23 -30.37 13.53 10.69
C VAL A 23 -31.65 13.82 9.93
N ASP A 24 -32.44 14.77 10.43
CA ASP A 24 -33.71 15.16 9.83
C ASP A 24 -33.54 15.55 8.36
N GLY A 25 -34.44 15.05 7.52
CA GLY A 25 -34.39 15.26 6.06
C GLY A 25 -33.32 14.44 5.32
N CYS A 26 -32.52 13.61 5.98
CA CYS A 26 -31.52 12.81 5.30
C CYS A 26 -32.09 11.47 4.78
N THR A 27 -32.12 11.30 3.45
CA THR A 27 -32.58 10.05 2.79
C THR A 27 -31.49 8.98 2.70
N ARG A 28 -30.26 9.30 3.11
CA ARG A 28 -29.12 8.37 3.03
C ARG A 28 -29.19 7.32 4.13
N ASN A 29 -28.59 6.16 3.83
CA ASN A 29 -28.47 5.09 4.81
C ASN A 29 -27.41 5.43 5.85
N ALA A 30 -27.66 5.05 7.10
CA ALA A 30 -26.69 5.09 8.17
C ALA A 30 -25.60 4.05 7.90
N ALA A 31 -24.34 4.48 8.04
CA ALA A 31 -23.18 3.61 7.96
C ALA A 31 -22.72 3.19 9.36
N TYR A 32 -22.64 4.16 10.28
CA TYR A 32 -22.21 3.95 11.66
C TYR A 32 -22.90 4.95 12.57
N ASP A 33 -23.17 4.56 13.81
CA ASP A 33 -23.75 5.44 14.85
C ASP A 33 -25.00 6.21 14.37
N HIS A 34 -25.89 5.50 13.65
CA HIS A 34 -27.11 6.02 13.05
C HIS A 34 -26.92 7.20 12.08
N LYS A 35 -25.69 7.54 11.69
CA LYS A 35 -25.39 8.65 10.78
C LYS A 35 -24.88 8.11 9.44
N CYS A 36 -25.18 8.84 8.36
CA CYS A 36 -24.59 8.54 7.06
C CYS A 36 -23.14 9.09 7.00
N ILE A 37 -22.35 8.63 6.03
CA ILE A 37 -20.92 8.97 5.91
C ILE A 37 -20.68 10.49 5.97
N ALA A 38 -21.46 11.29 5.23
CA ALA A 38 -21.25 12.73 5.24
C ALA A 38 -21.76 13.44 6.50
N HIS A 39 -22.68 12.83 7.25
CA HIS A 39 -23.11 13.34 8.56
C HIS A 39 -22.26 12.78 9.71
N GLY A 40 -21.09 12.19 9.42
CA GLY A 40 -20.19 11.66 10.45
C GLY A 40 -20.36 10.17 10.76
N GLY A 41 -21.11 9.45 9.93
CA GLY A 41 -21.22 7.99 9.99
C GLY A 41 -19.94 7.30 9.54
N GLY A 42 -18.97 7.21 10.44
CA GLY A 42 -17.73 6.47 10.22
C GLY A 42 -16.58 7.03 11.04
N ARG A 43 -15.58 6.19 11.31
CA ARG A 43 -14.38 6.62 12.05
C ARG A 43 -13.55 7.58 11.20
N ARG A 44 -12.97 8.59 11.86
CA ARG A 44 -11.98 9.51 11.26
C ARG A 44 -10.59 8.94 11.43
N CYS A 45 -9.70 9.32 10.53
CA CYS A 45 -8.29 8.96 10.59
C CYS A 45 -7.70 9.36 11.94
N THR A 46 -6.92 8.47 12.55
CA THR A 46 -6.28 8.71 13.85
C THR A 46 -5.22 9.82 13.78
N THR A 47 -4.64 10.06 12.61
CA THR A 47 -3.66 11.14 12.40
C THR A 47 -4.25 12.52 12.71
N GLU A 48 -3.49 13.33 13.44
CA GLU A 48 -3.85 14.70 13.81
C GLU A 48 -4.16 15.56 12.58
N GLY A 49 -5.22 16.37 12.68
CA GLY A 49 -5.67 17.25 11.59
C GLY A 49 -6.32 16.56 10.39
N CYS A 50 -6.45 15.23 10.38
CA CYS A 50 -7.01 14.51 9.24
C CYS A 50 -8.53 14.28 9.37
N SER A 51 -9.31 14.95 8.51
CA SER A 51 -10.76 14.76 8.45
C SER A 51 -11.19 13.55 7.59
N ALA A 52 -10.24 12.83 6.98
CA ALA A 52 -10.54 11.70 6.11
C ALA A 52 -11.06 10.48 6.90
N HIS A 53 -11.87 9.66 6.25
CA HIS A 53 -12.38 8.42 6.85
C HIS A 53 -11.33 7.31 6.88
N VAL A 54 -11.38 6.51 7.96
CA VAL A 54 -10.56 5.31 8.11
C VAL A 54 -10.89 4.31 7.01
N ARG A 55 -9.83 3.71 6.44
CA ARG A 55 -9.96 2.54 5.56
C ARG A 55 -9.40 1.29 6.22
N LYS A 56 -8.21 1.35 6.81
CA LYS A 56 -7.56 0.20 7.44
C LYS A 56 -6.78 0.64 8.68
N GLN A 57 -6.82 -0.15 9.75
CA GLN A 57 -6.11 0.08 11.02
C GLN A 57 -6.23 1.51 11.60
N GLY A 58 -7.40 2.13 11.54
CA GLY A 58 -7.58 3.50 12.08
C GLY A 58 -7.03 4.62 11.19
N LEU A 59 -6.44 4.30 10.03
CA LEU A 59 -5.85 5.29 9.13
C LEU A 59 -6.63 5.44 7.83
N CYS A 60 -6.61 6.66 7.27
CA CYS A 60 -7.16 6.91 5.94
C CYS A 60 -6.25 6.29 4.86
N GLY A 61 -6.74 6.16 3.62
CA GLY A 61 -5.95 5.55 2.54
C GLY A 61 -4.64 6.28 2.22
N ARG A 62 -4.55 7.59 2.49
CA ARG A 62 -3.31 8.37 2.34
C ARG A 62 -2.31 8.02 3.43
N HIS A 63 -2.73 8.12 4.68
CA HIS A 63 -1.87 7.88 5.84
C HIS A 63 -1.53 6.40 6.03
N TYR A 64 -2.43 5.48 5.69
CA TYR A 64 -2.15 4.05 5.72
C TYR A 64 -0.98 3.65 4.82
N ARG A 65 -0.83 4.29 3.66
CA ARG A 65 0.30 4.06 2.75
C ARG A 65 1.59 4.72 3.23
N GLN A 66 1.49 5.79 4.00
CA GLN A 66 2.65 6.44 4.62
C GLN A 66 3.15 5.57 5.77
N THR A 67 2.29 5.26 6.74
CA THR A 67 2.66 4.48 7.94
C THR A 67 3.16 3.06 7.63
N MET A 68 2.81 2.48 6.48
CA MET A 68 3.33 1.17 6.04
C MET A 68 4.33 1.26 4.88
N GLY A 69 4.62 2.47 4.39
CA GLY A 69 5.64 2.74 3.37
C GLY A 69 6.93 3.34 3.91
N ASP A 70 6.97 3.69 5.21
CA ASP A 70 8.11 4.34 5.85
C ASP A 70 9.11 3.37 6.54
N VAL A 71 9.04 2.05 6.28
CA VAL A 71 10.03 1.11 6.82
C VAL A 71 11.33 0.99 6.01
N ASP A 72 11.42 1.48 4.75
CA ASP A 72 12.59 1.15 3.90
C ASP A 72 13.20 2.29 3.05
N ALA A 73 13.11 3.58 3.44
CA ALA A 73 13.81 4.62 2.64
C ALA A 73 14.52 5.74 3.40
N LYS A 74 14.20 6.01 4.68
CA LYS A 74 14.84 7.09 5.45
C LYS A 74 15.39 6.69 6.81
N THR A 75 14.93 5.57 7.37
CA THR A 75 15.20 5.20 8.76
C THR A 75 16.52 4.44 8.97
N VAL A 76 17.13 3.90 7.91
CA VAL A 76 18.49 3.30 8.00
C VAL A 76 19.59 4.37 7.84
N LEU A 77 19.30 5.55 7.29
CA LEU A 77 20.34 6.55 6.99
C LEU A 77 20.23 7.86 7.77
N LEU A 78 19.15 8.09 8.52
CA LEU A 78 18.98 9.34 9.28
C LEU A 78 18.41 9.03 10.66
N SER A 79 19.27 8.50 11.53
CA SER A 79 19.21 8.85 12.95
C SER A 79 20.21 9.99 13.20
N PRO A 80 19.81 11.26 13.08
CA PRO A 80 20.57 12.35 13.64
C PRO A 80 20.24 12.40 15.14
N CYS A 81 21.14 11.85 15.94
CA CYS A 81 21.37 12.35 17.29
C CYS A 81 21.54 13.87 17.17
N SER A 82 20.70 14.61 17.89
CA SER A 82 20.72 16.06 17.95
C SER A 82 22.15 16.58 18.05
N ALA A 83 22.51 17.42 17.09
CA ALA A 83 23.81 18.03 16.95
C ALA A 83 24.27 18.74 18.24
N THR A 84 25.48 18.40 18.70
CA THR A 84 26.44 19.39 19.19
C THR A 84 27.84 19.01 18.72
N SER A 85 28.31 19.74 17.70
CA SER A 85 29.69 20.24 17.52
C SER A 85 30.89 19.30 17.77
N SER A 86 31.46 18.76 16.69
CA SER A 86 32.91 18.83 16.39
C SER A 86 33.18 18.23 15.02
N ALA A 87 32.87 18.99 13.98
CA ALA A 87 33.05 18.64 12.56
C ALA A 87 34.53 18.67 12.12
N SER A 88 35.42 17.93 12.79
CA SER A 88 36.86 17.96 12.45
C SER A 88 37.63 16.66 12.67
N PHE A 89 37.10 15.68 13.41
CA PHE A 89 37.84 14.44 13.68
C PHE A 89 37.52 13.29 12.73
N LEU A 90 36.32 13.27 12.15
CA LEU A 90 35.88 12.15 11.30
C LEU A 90 36.18 12.34 9.81
N ASP A 91 36.57 13.55 9.40
CA ASP A 91 37.08 13.82 8.04
C ASP A 91 38.57 13.44 7.90
N ALA A 92 39.31 13.38 9.02
CA ALA A 92 40.75 13.12 9.01
C ALA A 92 41.14 11.63 9.10
N LEU A 93 40.18 10.72 9.31
CA LEU A 93 40.45 9.27 9.38
C LEU A 93 39.98 8.51 8.14
N PHE A 94 39.26 9.16 7.23
CA PHE A 94 38.76 8.52 6.01
C PHE A 94 39.69 8.72 4.80
N GLN A 95 40.73 9.54 4.92
CA GLN A 95 41.67 9.81 3.83
C GLN A 95 42.87 8.85 3.75
N ASP A 96 43.04 7.92 4.71
CA ASP A 96 44.19 6.98 4.75
C ASP A 96 43.88 5.56 4.22
N LEU A 97 42.64 5.30 3.76
CA LEU A 97 42.21 3.95 3.35
C LEU A 97 41.74 3.84 1.88
N ILE A 98 42.05 4.81 1.02
CA ILE A 98 41.57 4.82 -0.38
C ILE A 98 42.69 4.56 -1.42
N GLU A 99 43.99 4.51 -1.06
CA GLU A 99 45.05 4.37 -2.08
C GLU A 99 45.59 2.95 -2.39
N ASP A 100 45.13 1.88 -1.73
CA ASP A 100 45.74 0.53 -1.93
C ASP A 100 44.92 -0.52 -2.70
N GLU A 101 43.66 -0.26 -3.10
CA GLU A 101 42.84 -1.24 -3.85
C GLU A 101 42.67 -0.92 -5.35
N ALA A 102 43.68 -0.30 -5.99
CA ALA A 102 43.64 0.04 -7.41
C ALA A 102 44.35 -0.95 -8.36
N LYS A 103 44.78 -2.15 -7.90
CA LYS A 103 45.61 -3.05 -8.75
C LYS A 103 45.09 -4.45 -9.11
N GLU A 104 44.08 -5.02 -8.44
CA GLU A 104 43.72 -6.43 -8.71
C GLU A 104 42.25 -6.63 -9.14
N ALA A 105 41.74 -5.82 -10.08
CA ALA A 105 40.45 -6.05 -10.73
C ALA A 105 40.54 -5.90 -12.26
N SER A 106 41.59 -6.49 -12.85
CA SER A 106 41.65 -6.75 -14.28
C SER A 106 41.52 -8.25 -14.49
N SER A 107 40.55 -8.67 -15.31
CA SER A 107 40.32 -10.04 -15.79
C SER A 107 39.15 -10.81 -15.18
N VAL A 108 37.94 -10.25 -15.23
CA VAL A 108 36.74 -11.07 -15.45
C VAL A 108 36.18 -10.73 -16.84
N LYS A 109 36.32 -11.69 -17.75
CA LYS A 109 35.87 -11.63 -19.13
C LYS A 109 34.35 -11.86 -19.14
N THR A 110 33.56 -10.82 -19.34
CA THR A 110 32.12 -10.95 -19.60
C THR A 110 31.90 -11.21 -21.09
N GLU A 111 31.61 -12.46 -21.43
CA GLU A 111 31.11 -12.86 -22.76
C GLU A 111 29.61 -12.48 -22.85
N PRO A 112 29.13 -11.88 -23.96
CA PRO A 112 27.74 -11.51 -24.11
C PRO A 112 26.85 -12.73 -24.35
N VAL A 113 25.92 -13.00 -23.43
CA VAL A 113 24.88 -14.02 -23.61
C VAL A 113 23.85 -13.53 -24.63
N SER A 114 23.70 -14.31 -25.70
CA SER A 114 22.79 -14.07 -26.84
C SER A 114 21.30 -14.09 -26.45
N PRO A 115 20.45 -13.13 -26.89
CA PRO A 115 19.05 -12.99 -26.48
C PRO A 115 17.99 -13.95 -27.06
N GLN A 116 18.32 -15.15 -27.58
CA GLN A 116 17.36 -15.88 -28.46
C GLN A 116 16.63 -17.12 -27.89
N GLN A 117 16.49 -17.31 -26.57
CA GLN A 117 15.90 -18.56 -26.05
C GLN A 117 14.50 -18.53 -25.42
N TYR A 118 13.78 -17.40 -25.46
CA TYR A 118 12.39 -17.37 -24.99
C TYR A 118 11.40 -17.39 -26.17
N ALA A 119 11.45 -18.46 -26.96
CA ALA A 119 10.33 -18.83 -27.83
C ALA A 119 9.29 -19.56 -26.97
N TRP A 120 8.26 -18.82 -26.53
CA TRP A 120 7.07 -19.43 -25.94
C TRP A 120 6.42 -20.27 -27.04
N PRO A 121 6.14 -21.57 -26.83
CA PRO A 121 5.38 -22.33 -27.79
C PRO A 121 4.03 -21.62 -27.97
N ALA A 122 3.65 -21.39 -29.23
CA ALA A 122 2.31 -20.99 -29.62
C ALA A 122 1.35 -22.12 -29.21
N VAL A 123 0.97 -22.12 -27.93
CA VAL A 123 -0.07 -23.00 -27.41
C VAL A 123 -1.38 -22.51 -27.98
N LEU A 124 -1.78 -23.19 -29.04
CA LEU A 124 -3.13 -23.38 -29.57
C LEU A 124 -4.20 -22.74 -28.68
N TRP A 125 -4.65 -21.57 -29.14
CA TRP A 125 -5.80 -20.86 -28.60
C TRP A 125 -7.05 -21.62 -29.07
N THR A 126 -7.43 -22.66 -28.32
CA THR A 126 -8.73 -23.31 -28.50
C THR A 126 -9.80 -22.52 -27.73
N ASP A 127 -10.90 -22.23 -28.42
CA ASP A 127 -12.12 -21.51 -27.99
C ASP A 127 -12.91 -22.23 -26.87
N GLU A 128 -12.24 -22.76 -25.85
CA GLU A 128 -12.85 -23.56 -24.78
C GLU A 128 -12.74 -22.90 -23.40
N TRP A 129 -12.63 -21.58 -23.36
CA TRP A 129 -12.61 -20.78 -22.12
C TRP A 129 -13.84 -19.89 -21.91
N LEU A 130 -14.83 -19.94 -22.82
CA LEU A 130 -16.06 -19.15 -22.74
C LEU A 130 -17.21 -19.80 -21.96
N LYS A 131 -17.00 -20.96 -21.32
CA LYS A 131 -18.07 -21.67 -20.56
C LYS A 131 -17.81 -21.87 -19.07
N ALA A 132 -16.71 -21.35 -18.54
CA ALA A 132 -16.44 -21.36 -17.09
C ALA A 132 -16.56 -19.95 -16.52
N GLY A 133 -17.75 -19.36 -16.61
CA GLY A 133 -17.96 -17.97 -16.21
C GLY A 133 -19.41 -17.56 -15.98
N ASP A 134 -20.30 -18.50 -15.63
CA ASP A 134 -21.65 -18.17 -15.20
C ASP A 134 -21.74 -18.17 -13.68
N CYS A 135 -22.15 -17.02 -13.15
CA CYS A 135 -22.25 -16.67 -11.73
C CYS A 135 -23.42 -17.34 -10.99
#